data_AF-A0A8D8D6N4-F1
#
_entry.id   AF-A0A8D8D6N4-F1
#
_cell.length_a   1.000
_cell.length_b   1.000
_cell.length_c   1.000
_cell.angle_alpha   90.00
_cell.angle_beta   90.00
_cell.angle_gamma   90.00
#
_symmetry.space_group_name_H-M   'P 1'
#
loop_
_entity.id
_entity.type
_entity.pdbx_description
1 polymer ?
#
loop_
_entity_poly.entity_id
_entity_poly.type
_entity_poly.pdbx_seq_one_letter_code
_entity_poly.pdbx_strand_id
1 'polypeptide(L)'
;MKIGSRWFYAGGGGGGILVLLMMMMVAASTVASRTPISVTLEQHISDDPDLSQFYDLIERNPIASAALKLRALTIFAPTNQAFQRYLGNKTVVLYHISTVATPLEQLGTTITSDYDGNPPIYVTRRRLPNGSEDIYVNNARIIRSRSNVQLANQAGKKQVLHIIDDVLTPLTVNPSTSFELYNPDAFQFIQHAENLDINQHRIRSFRQKIVMTRKEDIYKAVGGHTFLIPVEEGFKPPPRPDMIDRKVIDGHVIPNNVIFTAPAPLDDPLETLAFEDNLKVTVT
;
A
#
# COMPACT_ATOMS: atom_id res chain seq x y z
N MET A 1 20.58 107.14 -5.93
CA MET A 1 20.54 106.41 -7.21
C MET A 1 21.36 105.13 -7.03
N LYS A 2 20.86 103.99 -7.52
CA LYS A 2 21.46 102.66 -7.29
C LYS A 2 22.98 102.64 -7.55
N ILE A 3 23.63 101.85 -6.70
CA ILE A 3 25.01 101.90 -6.26
C ILE A 3 25.88 101.07 -7.22
N GLY A 4 26.88 101.69 -7.83
CA GLY A 4 28.12 101.00 -8.23
C GLY A 4 29.00 100.81 -6.99
N SER A 5 30.05 100.02 -6.93
CA SER A 5 30.81 99.19 -7.86
C SER A 5 32.01 98.72 -7.02
N ARG A 6 32.56 97.52 -7.24
CA ARG A 6 34.02 97.26 -7.28
C ARG A 6 34.37 95.77 -7.32
N TRP A 7 35.42 95.54 -8.10
CA TRP A 7 36.09 94.30 -8.48
C TRP A 7 37.05 93.80 -7.41
N PHE A 8 37.36 92.49 -7.42
CA PHE A 8 38.74 91.98 -7.39
C PHE A 8 38.84 90.57 -8.02
N TYR A 9 39.93 90.36 -8.74
CA TYR A 9 40.37 89.16 -9.47
C TYR A 9 41.36 88.33 -8.63
N ALA A 10 41.69 87.13 -9.16
CA ALA A 10 42.78 86.19 -8.84
C ALA A 10 42.42 85.07 -7.84
N GLY A 11 42.71 83.78 -8.08
CA GLY A 11 43.38 83.10 -9.19
C GLY A 11 43.59 81.62 -8.81
N GLY A 12 43.87 80.75 -9.79
CA GLY A 12 44.60 79.50 -9.57
C GLY A 12 43.89 78.17 -9.91
N GLY A 13 44.21 77.61 -11.08
CA GLY A 13 44.50 76.17 -11.24
C GLY A 13 43.31 75.21 -11.39
N GLY A 14 42.86 75.01 -12.63
CA GLY A 14 41.86 74.01 -13.00
C GLY A 14 42.37 72.56 -12.88
N GLY A 15 41.68 71.77 -12.06
CA GLY A 15 41.68 70.31 -12.14
C GLY A 15 40.71 69.87 -13.22
N GLY A 16 41.21 69.15 -14.23
CA GLY A 16 40.40 68.56 -15.28
C GLY A 16 39.54 67.41 -14.75
N ILE A 17 38.34 67.26 -15.31
CA ILE A 17 37.64 65.98 -15.33
C ILE A 17 37.09 65.79 -16.75
N LEU A 18 37.76 64.89 -17.47
CA LEU A 18 37.33 64.27 -18.70
C LEU A 18 36.05 63.46 -18.37
N VAL A 19 34.95 63.73 -19.06
CA VAL A 19 33.73 62.93 -18.96
C VAL A 19 33.99 61.60 -19.66
N LEU A 20 34.31 60.56 -18.89
CA LEU A 20 34.32 59.18 -19.34
C LEU A 20 32.99 58.54 -18.95
N LEU A 21 32.10 58.37 -19.93
CA LEU A 21 30.86 57.61 -19.79
C LEU A 21 31.23 56.12 -19.64
N MET A 22 31.34 55.66 -18.39
CA MET A 22 31.54 54.25 -18.07
C MET A 22 30.18 53.55 -18.13
N MET A 23 29.95 52.82 -19.23
CA MET A 23 28.79 51.98 -19.44
C MET A 23 28.88 50.78 -18.48
N MET A 24 28.16 50.85 -17.36
CA MET A 24 28.11 49.78 -16.37
C MET A 24 27.24 48.64 -16.91
N MET A 25 27.84 47.66 -17.57
CA MET A 25 27.19 46.38 -17.83
C MET A 25 26.98 45.66 -16.49
N VAL A 26 25.74 45.67 -16.00
CA VAL A 26 25.31 44.76 -14.94
C VAL A 26 25.20 43.38 -15.57
N ALA A 27 26.24 42.56 -15.43
CA ALA A 27 26.13 41.13 -15.66
C ALA A 27 25.23 40.57 -14.55
N ALA A 28 23.96 40.35 -14.87
CA ALA A 28 23.07 39.56 -14.03
C ALA A 28 23.56 38.10 -14.07
N SER A 29 24.49 37.76 -13.18
CA SER A 29 24.79 36.37 -12.86
C SER A 29 23.54 35.80 -12.21
N THR A 30 22.73 35.08 -13.00
CA THR A 30 21.72 34.16 -12.49
C THR A 30 22.46 33.10 -11.69
N VAL A 31 22.61 33.33 -10.39
CA VAL A 31 22.84 32.26 -9.45
C VAL A 31 21.58 31.42 -9.54
N ALA A 32 21.62 30.38 -10.38
CA ALA A 32 20.68 29.29 -10.26
C ALA A 32 20.83 28.79 -8.83
N SER A 33 19.89 29.20 -7.97
CA SER A 33 19.71 28.61 -6.67
C SER A 33 19.49 27.12 -6.93
N ARG A 34 20.56 26.33 -6.85
CA ARG A 34 20.45 24.88 -6.70
C ARG A 34 19.70 24.73 -5.39
N THR A 35 18.39 24.52 -5.50
CA THR A 35 17.59 24.00 -4.40
C THR A 35 18.39 22.83 -3.83
N PRO A 36 18.67 22.81 -2.51
CA PRO A 36 19.36 21.67 -1.93
C PRO A 36 18.61 20.41 -2.38
N ILE A 37 19.34 19.40 -2.84
CA ILE A 37 18.76 18.12 -3.24
C ILE A 37 17.99 17.63 -2.02
N SER A 38 16.67 17.79 -2.03
CA SER A 38 15.80 17.24 -1.00
C SER A 38 15.95 15.73 -1.12
N VAL A 39 16.29 15.06 -0.01
CA VAL A 39 16.36 13.60 0.05
C VAL A 39 15.10 13.01 -0.60
N THR A 40 15.30 12.17 -1.61
CA THR A 40 14.18 11.53 -2.31
C THR A 40 13.68 10.34 -1.53
N LEU A 41 12.46 9.86 -1.81
CA LEU A 41 11.99 8.63 -1.18
C LEU A 41 12.86 7.42 -1.56
N GLU A 42 13.35 7.37 -2.79
CA GLU A 42 14.30 6.36 -3.26
C GLU A 42 15.56 6.34 -2.39
N GLN A 43 16.19 7.50 -2.16
CA GLN A 43 17.38 7.64 -1.31
C GLN A 43 17.06 7.23 0.14
N HIS A 44 15.91 7.65 0.65
CA HIS A 44 15.49 7.29 2.01
C HIS A 44 15.33 5.78 2.19
N ILE A 45 14.77 5.07 1.21
CA ILE A 45 14.61 3.61 1.26
C ILE A 45 15.97 2.91 1.11
N SER A 46 16.83 3.40 0.19
CA SER A 46 18.15 2.80 -0.02
C SER A 46 19.09 2.96 1.17
N ASP A 47 18.96 4.06 1.92
CA ASP A 47 19.78 4.34 3.11
C ASP A 47 19.30 3.61 4.36
N ASP A 48 18.10 3.01 4.34
CA ASP A 48 17.56 2.26 5.46
C ASP A 48 18.03 0.78 5.39
N PRO A 49 18.94 0.35 6.28
CA PRO A 49 19.49 -1.01 6.23
C PRO A 49 18.46 -2.10 6.50
N ASP A 50 17.32 -1.77 7.11
CA ASP A 50 16.24 -2.72 7.38
C ASP A 50 15.25 -2.83 6.20
N LEU A 51 15.39 -2.00 5.17
CA LEU A 51 14.61 -2.07 3.93
C LEU A 51 15.40 -2.62 2.74
N SER A 52 16.67 -2.99 2.94
CA SER A 52 17.60 -3.36 1.87
C SER A 52 17.06 -4.50 0.98
N GLN A 53 16.45 -5.55 1.54
CA GLN A 53 15.89 -6.64 0.73
C GLN A 53 14.71 -6.17 -0.13
N PHE A 54 13.87 -5.29 0.40
CA PHE A 54 12.77 -4.74 -0.37
C PHE A 54 13.25 -3.80 -1.48
N TYR A 55 14.25 -2.97 -1.18
CA TYR A 55 14.85 -2.08 -2.18
C TYR A 55 15.45 -2.85 -3.35
N ASP A 56 16.21 -3.93 -3.07
CA ASP A 56 16.74 -4.84 -4.10
C ASP A 56 15.63 -5.38 -5.03
N LEU A 57 14.46 -5.69 -4.48
CA LEU A 57 13.31 -6.16 -5.25
C LEU A 57 12.72 -5.05 -6.14
N ILE A 58 12.68 -3.80 -5.66
CA ILE A 58 12.28 -2.64 -6.46
C ILE A 58 13.26 -2.43 -7.62
N GLU A 59 14.56 -2.47 -7.37
CA GLU A 59 15.58 -2.24 -8.41
C GLU A 59 15.53 -3.29 -9.52
N ARG A 60 15.29 -4.56 -9.15
CA ARG A 60 15.18 -5.67 -10.11
C ARG A 60 13.88 -5.66 -10.91
N ASN A 61 12.87 -4.92 -10.48
CA ASN A 61 11.60 -4.80 -11.18
C ASN A 61 11.55 -3.47 -11.97
N PRO A 62 11.65 -3.49 -13.31
CA PRO A 62 11.72 -2.26 -14.11
C PRO A 62 10.47 -1.38 -13.98
N ILE A 63 9.30 -1.98 -13.76
CA ILE A 63 8.03 -1.26 -13.58
C ILE A 63 8.03 -0.54 -12.23
N ALA A 64 8.42 -1.24 -11.15
CA ALA A 64 8.50 -0.66 -9.81
C ALA A 64 9.58 0.44 -9.73
N SER A 65 10.77 0.20 -10.31
CA SER A 65 11.85 1.19 -10.39
C SER A 65 11.40 2.45 -11.15
N ALA A 66 10.74 2.28 -12.29
CA ALA A 66 10.19 3.41 -13.04
C ALA A 66 9.08 4.14 -12.27
N ALA A 67 8.24 3.42 -11.54
CA ALA A 67 7.21 3.99 -10.67
C ALA A 67 7.82 4.94 -9.64
N LEU A 68 8.83 4.45 -8.91
CA LEU A 68 9.54 5.21 -7.88
C LEU A 68 10.19 6.47 -8.44
N LYS A 69 10.73 6.42 -9.66
CA LYS A 69 11.41 7.56 -10.29
C LYS A 69 10.47 8.61 -10.86
N LEU A 70 9.28 8.22 -11.33
CA LEU A 70 8.46 9.07 -12.21
C LEU A 70 7.06 9.39 -11.68
N ARG A 71 6.52 8.61 -10.74
CA ARG A 71 5.10 8.70 -10.33
C ARG A 71 4.93 9.12 -8.87
N ALA A 72 3.77 9.71 -8.59
CA ALA A 72 3.26 9.82 -7.23
C ALA A 72 2.76 8.43 -6.81
N LEU A 73 3.04 8.02 -5.57
CA LEU A 73 2.71 6.67 -5.11
C LEU A 73 2.72 6.54 -3.58
N THR A 74 2.17 5.43 -3.10
CA THR A 74 2.36 4.93 -1.73
C THR A 74 3.12 3.61 -1.79
N ILE A 75 4.11 3.42 -0.92
CA ILE A 75 4.86 2.18 -0.75
C ILE A 75 4.56 1.60 0.63
N PHE A 76 4.18 0.34 0.66
CA PHE A 76 4.13 -0.48 1.88
C PHE A 76 5.40 -1.34 1.92
N ALA A 77 6.45 -0.87 2.58
CA ALA A 77 7.76 -1.52 2.56
C ALA A 77 7.88 -2.55 3.70
N PRO A 78 7.96 -3.86 3.40
CA PRO A 78 8.29 -4.87 4.39
C PRO A 78 9.72 -4.71 4.89
N THR A 79 9.89 -4.85 6.21
CA THR A 79 11.21 -4.92 6.85
C THR A 79 11.97 -6.20 6.45
N ASN A 80 13.29 -6.22 6.63
CA ASN A 80 14.09 -7.42 6.47
C ASN A 80 13.63 -8.54 7.41
N GLN A 81 13.17 -8.19 8.62
CA GLN A 81 12.56 -9.14 9.54
C GLN A 81 11.24 -9.74 9.01
N ALA A 82 10.45 -8.97 8.25
CA ALA A 82 9.27 -9.49 7.57
C ALA A 82 9.66 -10.59 6.57
N PHE A 83 10.67 -10.34 5.73
CA PHE A 83 11.18 -11.36 4.80
C PHE A 83 11.74 -12.60 5.47
N GLN A 84 12.40 -12.47 6.61
CA GLN A 84 12.90 -13.63 7.37
C GLN A 84 11.77 -14.54 7.87
N ARG A 85 10.59 -13.98 8.14
CA ARG A 85 9.40 -14.73 8.58
C ARG A 85 8.52 -15.17 7.40
N TYR A 86 8.78 -14.67 6.21
CA TYR A 86 7.97 -14.93 5.04
C TYR A 86 8.15 -16.37 4.56
N LEU A 87 7.06 -17.14 4.58
CA LEU A 87 7.05 -18.54 4.15
C LEU A 87 6.77 -18.71 2.65
N GLY A 88 6.41 -17.62 1.95
CA GLY A 88 6.15 -17.65 0.52
C GLY A 88 7.43 -17.73 -0.30
N ASN A 89 7.31 -18.26 -1.51
CA ASN A 89 8.44 -18.47 -2.42
C ASN A 89 8.71 -17.26 -3.35
N LYS A 90 7.77 -16.31 -3.44
CA LYS A 90 7.85 -15.19 -4.37
C LYS A 90 7.15 -13.95 -3.80
N THR A 91 7.83 -12.82 -3.85
CA THR A 91 7.25 -11.52 -3.50
C THR A 91 6.78 -10.79 -4.76
N VAL A 92 5.56 -10.28 -4.73
CA VAL A 92 4.99 -9.44 -5.79
C VAL A 92 5.18 -7.97 -5.42
N VAL A 93 6.26 -7.36 -5.93
CA VAL A 93 6.68 -5.99 -5.57
C VAL A 93 5.59 -4.95 -5.87
N LEU A 94 4.95 -5.05 -7.03
CA LEU A 94 3.89 -4.11 -7.42
C LEU A 94 2.65 -4.19 -6.52
N TYR A 95 2.44 -5.30 -5.80
CA TYR A 95 1.36 -5.42 -4.81
C TYR A 95 1.64 -4.60 -3.54
N HIS A 96 2.87 -4.15 -3.35
CA HIS A 96 3.27 -3.27 -2.26
C HIS A 96 3.25 -1.78 -2.65
N ILE A 97 2.87 -1.46 -3.89
CA ILE A 97 2.86 -0.09 -4.42
C ILE A 97 1.43 0.28 -4.78
N SER A 98 1.02 1.52 -4.49
CA SER A 98 -0.21 2.12 -4.99
C SER A 98 0.11 3.37 -5.81
N THR A 99 -0.72 3.67 -6.81
CA THR A 99 -0.55 4.82 -7.71
C THR A 99 -0.97 6.17 -7.13
N VAL A 100 -1.40 6.20 -5.87
CA VAL A 100 -1.83 7.41 -5.17
C VAL A 100 -0.97 7.60 -3.92
N ALA A 101 -0.49 8.83 -3.69
CA ALA A 101 0.31 9.20 -2.53
C ALA A 101 -0.60 9.49 -1.32
N THR A 102 -0.74 8.52 -0.43
CA THR A 102 -1.77 8.48 0.61
C THR A 102 -1.12 8.37 2.00
N PRO A 103 -1.11 9.46 2.78
CA PRO A 103 -0.62 9.44 4.15
C PRO A 103 -1.57 8.67 5.09
N LEU A 104 -1.09 8.31 6.28
CA LEU A 104 -1.82 7.45 7.22
C LEU A 104 -3.21 8.00 7.57
N GLU A 105 -3.35 9.31 7.70
CA GLU A 105 -4.62 9.97 8.01
C GLU A 105 -5.64 9.93 6.85
N GLN A 106 -5.17 9.67 5.62
CA GLN A 106 -6.00 9.58 4.41
C GLN A 106 -6.19 8.13 3.95
N LEU A 107 -5.57 7.14 4.61
CA LEU A 107 -5.86 5.74 4.34
C LEU A 107 -7.31 5.43 4.74
N GLY A 108 -8.14 5.21 3.73
CA GLY A 108 -9.51 4.72 3.85
C GLY A 108 -9.55 3.24 4.24
N THR A 109 -10.62 2.52 3.88
CA THR A 109 -10.77 1.08 4.15
C THR A 109 -10.05 0.19 3.13
N THR A 110 -9.75 0.72 1.95
CA THR A 110 -9.04 0.02 0.88
C THR A 110 -8.14 0.98 0.11
N ILE A 111 -7.04 0.46 -0.41
CA ILE A 111 -6.19 1.15 -1.39
C ILE A 111 -5.88 0.19 -2.54
N THR A 112 -5.90 0.69 -3.77
CA THR A 112 -5.64 -0.11 -4.97
C THR A 112 -4.14 -0.29 -5.18
N SER A 113 -3.70 -1.52 -5.40
CA SER A 113 -2.31 -1.82 -5.75
C SER A 113 -2.01 -1.52 -7.23
N ASP A 114 -0.73 -1.35 -7.55
CA ASP A 114 -0.19 -1.17 -8.91
C ASP A 114 0.14 -2.52 -9.58
N TYR A 115 -0.34 -3.63 -9.01
CA TYR A 115 -0.19 -4.97 -9.56
C TYR A 115 -1.28 -5.29 -10.60
N ASP A 116 -1.02 -6.27 -11.46
CA ASP A 116 -1.95 -6.68 -12.51
C ASP A 116 -3.32 -7.06 -11.95
N GLY A 117 -4.38 -6.58 -12.58
CA GLY A 117 -5.75 -6.67 -12.09
C GLY A 117 -6.09 -5.69 -10.96
N ASN A 118 -5.13 -4.91 -10.49
CA ASN A 118 -5.26 -3.90 -9.45
C ASN A 118 -5.96 -4.42 -8.17
N PRO A 119 -5.54 -5.57 -7.60
CA PRO A 119 -6.19 -6.12 -6.43
C PRO A 119 -6.13 -5.14 -5.24
N PRO A 120 -7.21 -5.08 -4.44
CA PRO A 120 -7.26 -4.20 -3.28
C PRO A 120 -6.27 -4.65 -2.20
N ILE A 121 -5.74 -3.67 -1.49
CA ILE A 121 -5.09 -3.82 -0.19
C ILE A 121 -6.08 -3.25 0.82
N TYR A 122 -6.50 -4.08 1.77
CA TYR A 122 -7.47 -3.69 2.78
C TYR A 122 -6.78 -3.06 3.96
N VAL A 123 -7.37 -2.02 4.52
CA VAL A 123 -6.84 -1.31 5.68
C VAL A 123 -7.75 -1.59 6.87
N THR A 124 -7.18 -2.13 7.94
CA THR A 124 -7.90 -2.38 9.20
C THR A 124 -7.30 -1.50 10.30
N ARG A 125 -8.17 -0.79 11.03
CA ARG A 125 -7.80 0.02 12.18
C ARG A 125 -8.31 -0.64 13.46
N ARG A 126 -7.40 -1.06 14.33
CA ARG A 126 -7.75 -1.70 15.61
C ARG A 126 -7.42 -0.77 16.76
N ARG A 127 -8.44 -0.35 17.51
CA ARG A 127 -8.26 0.41 18.76
C ARG A 127 -7.80 -0.53 19.86
N LEU A 128 -6.77 -0.12 20.60
CA LEU A 128 -6.23 -0.82 21.75
C LEU A 128 -6.88 -0.29 23.04
N PRO A 129 -6.89 -1.07 24.14
CA PRO A 129 -7.51 -0.64 25.41
C PRO A 129 -6.93 0.65 25.99
N ASN A 130 -5.67 0.96 25.67
CA ASN A 130 -5.00 2.20 26.09
C ASN A 130 -5.37 3.44 25.24
N GLY A 131 -6.33 3.31 24.31
CA GLY A 131 -6.77 4.38 23.42
C GLY A 131 -5.89 4.62 22.19
N SER A 132 -4.75 3.93 22.07
CA SER A 132 -3.94 3.94 20.85
C SER A 132 -4.56 3.05 19.76
N GLU A 133 -4.10 3.19 18.53
CA GLU A 133 -4.64 2.45 17.39
C GLU A 133 -3.50 1.77 16.62
N ASP A 134 -3.67 0.49 16.30
CA ASP A 134 -2.87 -0.21 15.31
C ASP A 134 -3.52 -0.11 13.93
N ILE A 135 -2.71 0.07 12.90
CA ILE A 135 -3.17 0.03 11.49
C ILE A 135 -2.54 -1.18 10.85
N TYR A 136 -3.35 -1.94 10.13
CA TYR A 136 -2.93 -3.09 9.35
C TYR A 136 -3.28 -2.84 7.89
N VAL A 137 -2.42 -3.35 7.00
CA VAL A 137 -2.72 -3.54 5.59
C VAL A 137 -2.73 -5.04 5.32
N ASN A 138 -3.90 -5.60 4.99
CA ASN A 138 -4.15 -7.03 5.03
C ASN A 138 -3.74 -7.62 6.39
N ASN A 139 -2.79 -8.57 6.42
CA ASN A 139 -2.23 -9.14 7.64
C ASN A 139 -1.04 -8.35 8.21
N ALA A 140 -0.46 -7.42 7.46
CA ALA A 140 0.77 -6.73 7.86
C ALA A 140 0.45 -5.50 8.73
N ARG A 141 1.05 -5.39 9.91
CA ARG A 141 0.92 -4.21 10.76
C ARG A 141 1.83 -3.11 10.25
N ILE A 142 1.31 -1.89 10.19
CA ILE A 142 2.11 -0.69 9.92
C ILE A 142 2.92 -0.33 11.17
N ILE A 143 4.24 -0.24 11.01
CA ILE A 143 5.18 0.22 12.04
C ILE A 143 5.12 1.76 12.09
N ARG A 144 4.14 2.28 12.83
CA ARG A 144 3.83 3.73 12.87
C ARG A 144 5.02 4.63 13.15
N SER A 145 5.94 4.22 14.03
CA SER A 145 7.11 5.02 14.42
C SER A 145 8.10 5.28 13.28
N ARG A 146 8.02 4.51 12.19
CA ARG A 146 8.89 4.62 11.01
C ARG A 146 8.10 4.82 9.71
N SER A 147 6.79 5.06 9.81
CA SER A 147 5.87 5.17 8.68
C SER A 147 5.39 6.61 8.48
N ASN A 148 4.52 6.81 7.49
CA ASN A 148 4.02 8.13 7.08
C ASN A 148 5.12 9.08 6.60
N VAL A 149 6.21 8.55 6.06
CA VAL A 149 7.29 9.35 5.48
C VAL A 149 6.78 9.92 4.16
N GLN A 150 6.71 11.24 4.07
CA GLN A 150 6.22 11.96 2.88
C GLN A 150 7.38 12.72 2.25
N LEU A 151 7.83 12.24 1.09
CA LEU A 151 8.92 12.84 0.32
C LEU A 151 8.50 13.03 -1.14
N ALA A 152 9.37 13.57 -1.96
CA ALA A 152 9.17 13.63 -3.41
C ALA A 152 10.26 12.84 -4.14
N ASN A 153 9.97 12.38 -5.35
CA ASN A 153 11.00 11.89 -6.26
C ASN A 153 11.71 13.06 -6.98
N GLN A 154 12.71 12.73 -7.81
CA GLN A 154 13.44 13.72 -8.61
C GLN A 154 12.53 14.50 -9.58
N ALA A 155 11.41 13.91 -10.01
CA ALA A 155 10.40 14.56 -10.84
C ALA A 155 9.40 15.43 -10.04
N GLY A 156 9.63 15.63 -8.73
CA GLY A 156 8.79 16.45 -7.85
C GLY A 156 7.42 15.83 -7.54
N LYS A 157 7.22 14.53 -7.80
CA LYS A 157 5.97 13.84 -7.48
C LYS A 157 5.97 13.41 -6.01
N LYS A 158 4.87 13.69 -5.31
CA LYS A 158 4.68 13.31 -3.91
C LYS A 158 4.65 11.79 -3.77
N GLN A 159 5.35 11.26 -2.77
CA GLN A 159 5.39 9.85 -2.46
C GLN A 159 5.27 9.63 -0.95
N VAL A 160 4.65 8.53 -0.56
CA VAL A 160 4.45 8.15 0.84
C VAL A 160 5.01 6.76 1.08
N LEU A 161 5.71 6.58 2.20
CA LEU A 161 6.20 5.28 2.66
C LEU A 161 5.56 4.93 4.01
N HIS A 162 5.05 3.70 4.07
CA HIS A 162 4.61 3.04 5.28
C HIS A 162 5.42 1.75 5.43
N ILE A 163 6.13 1.60 6.55
CA ILE A 163 6.90 0.38 6.84
C ILE A 163 5.96 -0.63 7.48
N ILE A 164 6.01 -1.88 7.01
CA ILE A 164 5.15 -2.97 7.47
C ILE A 164 5.97 -4.14 8.00
N ASP A 165 5.39 -4.90 8.93
CA ASP A 165 6.06 -6.01 9.59
C ASP A 165 5.86 -7.39 8.94
N ASP A 166 5.07 -7.46 7.86
CA ASP A 166 4.83 -8.67 7.08
C ASP A 166 4.83 -8.37 5.58
N VAL A 167 5.01 -9.39 4.74
CA VAL A 167 5.05 -9.26 3.28
C VAL A 167 3.64 -9.40 2.70
N LEU A 168 3.18 -8.40 1.95
CA LEU A 168 1.89 -8.46 1.26
C LEU A 168 1.93 -9.51 0.15
N THR A 169 1.02 -10.47 0.22
CA THR A 169 0.91 -11.55 -0.77
C THR A 169 -0.47 -11.50 -1.43
N PRO A 170 -0.55 -11.20 -2.73
CA PRO A 170 -1.82 -11.26 -3.45
C PRO A 170 -2.18 -12.72 -3.74
N LEU A 171 -3.47 -12.97 -3.99
CA LEU A 171 -3.89 -14.21 -4.63
C LEU A 171 -3.36 -14.23 -6.07
N THR A 172 -2.58 -15.25 -6.42
CA THR A 172 -2.03 -15.42 -7.78
C THR A 172 -2.50 -16.72 -8.41
N VAL A 173 -2.46 -16.75 -9.74
CA VAL A 173 -2.63 -17.99 -10.50
C VAL A 173 -1.33 -18.80 -10.48
N ASN A 174 -1.46 -20.13 -10.54
CA ASN A 174 -0.32 -21.01 -10.64
C ASN A 174 0.43 -20.75 -11.97
N PRO A 175 1.77 -20.54 -11.95
CA PRO A 175 2.54 -20.20 -13.15
C PRO A 175 2.44 -21.22 -14.29
N SER A 176 2.07 -22.47 -13.97
CA SER A 176 1.90 -23.55 -14.94
C SER A 176 0.58 -23.50 -15.71
N THR A 177 -0.29 -22.52 -15.44
CA THR A 177 -1.61 -22.39 -16.05
C THR A 177 -1.66 -21.17 -16.98
N SER A 178 -2.39 -21.28 -18.09
CA SER A 178 -2.73 -20.12 -18.94
C SER A 178 -3.99 -19.38 -18.45
N PHE A 179 -4.36 -19.62 -17.20
CA PHE A 179 -5.58 -19.11 -16.61
C PHE A 179 -5.31 -17.74 -16.02
N GLU A 180 -6.12 -16.76 -16.38
CA GLU A 180 -6.08 -15.42 -15.78
C GLU A 180 -7.31 -15.24 -14.90
N LEU A 181 -7.09 -14.77 -13.67
CA LEU A 181 -8.16 -14.45 -12.74
C LEU A 181 -7.79 -13.20 -11.96
N TYR A 182 -8.62 -12.17 -12.10
CA TYR A 182 -8.45 -10.90 -11.40
C TYR A 182 -9.69 -10.64 -10.56
N ASN A 183 -9.47 -10.33 -9.27
CA ASN A 183 -10.52 -9.98 -8.31
C ASN A 183 -11.73 -10.93 -8.32
N PRO A 184 -11.53 -12.24 -8.16
CA PRO A 184 -12.64 -13.19 -8.17
C PRO A 184 -13.58 -12.97 -6.99
N ASP A 185 -14.87 -13.23 -7.20
CA ASP A 185 -15.77 -13.50 -6.08
C ASP A 185 -15.40 -14.83 -5.38
N ALA A 186 -15.97 -15.09 -4.20
CA ALA A 186 -15.61 -16.27 -3.44
C ALA A 186 -16.01 -17.57 -4.15
N PHE A 187 -17.08 -17.57 -4.93
CA PHE A 187 -17.49 -18.74 -5.69
C PHE A 187 -16.53 -19.02 -6.86
N GLN A 188 -16.08 -17.99 -7.56
CA GLN A 188 -15.05 -18.08 -8.61
C GLN A 188 -13.72 -18.57 -8.04
N PHE A 189 -13.30 -18.07 -6.87
CA PHE A 189 -12.15 -18.60 -6.13
C PHE A 189 -12.33 -20.10 -5.88
N ILE A 190 -13.48 -20.51 -5.35
CA ILE A 190 -13.75 -21.93 -5.03
C ILE A 190 -13.77 -22.81 -6.28
N GLN A 191 -14.37 -22.32 -7.36
CA GLN A 191 -14.48 -23.04 -8.62
C GLN A 191 -13.12 -23.27 -9.27
N HIS A 192 -12.21 -22.31 -9.15
CA HIS A 192 -10.91 -22.31 -9.82
C HIS A 192 -9.71 -22.56 -8.90
N ALA A 193 -9.94 -22.99 -7.66
CA ALA A 193 -8.89 -23.15 -6.66
C ALA A 193 -7.73 -24.06 -7.10
N GLU A 194 -7.94 -25.05 -7.96
CA GLU A 194 -6.86 -25.87 -8.50
C GLU A 194 -5.89 -25.10 -9.42
N ASN A 195 -6.31 -23.95 -9.97
CA ASN A 195 -5.50 -23.06 -10.80
C ASN A 195 -4.83 -21.93 -9.99
N LEU A 196 -5.14 -21.81 -8.70
CA LEU A 196 -4.68 -20.72 -7.84
C LEU A 196 -3.57 -21.18 -6.92
N ASP A 197 -2.71 -20.24 -6.54
CA ASP A 197 -1.66 -20.47 -5.55
C ASP A 197 -2.27 -20.39 -4.14
N ILE A 198 -2.86 -21.50 -3.71
CA ILE A 198 -3.37 -21.71 -2.36
C ILE A 198 -2.48 -22.70 -1.59
N ASN A 199 -1.18 -22.72 -1.92
CA ASN A 199 -0.21 -23.69 -1.43
C ASN A 199 -0.62 -25.14 -1.75
N GLN A 200 -0.40 -26.07 -0.81
CA GLN A 200 -0.73 -27.49 -0.95
C GLN A 200 -2.20 -27.83 -0.65
N HIS A 201 -3.04 -26.82 -0.40
CA HIS A 201 -4.42 -27.04 0.01
C HIS A 201 -5.33 -27.39 -1.15
N ARG A 202 -6.41 -28.11 -0.84
CA ARG A 202 -7.47 -28.50 -1.78
C ARG A 202 -8.82 -28.26 -1.10
N ILE A 203 -9.85 -27.96 -1.88
CA ILE A 203 -11.19 -27.58 -1.37
C ILE A 203 -12.36 -28.20 -2.18
N ARG A 204 -12.09 -29.30 -2.90
CA ARG A 204 -13.04 -29.96 -3.81
C ARG A 204 -14.29 -30.43 -3.10
N SER A 205 -14.14 -31.06 -1.94
CA SER A 205 -15.24 -31.59 -1.14
C SER A 205 -16.19 -30.46 -0.71
N PHE A 206 -15.64 -29.33 -0.28
CA PHE A 206 -16.45 -28.17 0.12
C PHE A 206 -17.15 -27.53 -1.08
N ARG A 207 -16.46 -27.35 -2.21
CA ARG A 207 -17.07 -26.91 -3.48
C ARG A 207 -18.26 -27.77 -3.86
N GLN A 208 -18.12 -29.09 -3.82
CA GLN A 208 -19.19 -30.02 -4.15
C GLN A 208 -20.41 -29.82 -3.24
N LYS A 209 -20.19 -29.60 -1.94
CA LYS A 209 -21.28 -29.37 -0.98
C LYS A 209 -22.00 -28.04 -1.21
N ILE A 210 -21.31 -26.97 -1.59
CA ILE A 210 -21.95 -25.70 -1.99
C ILE A 210 -22.91 -25.91 -3.16
N VAL A 211 -22.46 -26.62 -4.21
CA VAL A 211 -23.28 -26.88 -5.41
C VAL A 211 -24.46 -27.80 -5.11
N MET A 212 -24.21 -28.93 -4.42
CA MET A 212 -25.27 -29.90 -4.08
C MET A 212 -26.36 -29.28 -3.19
N THR A 213 -25.98 -28.35 -2.33
CA THR A 213 -26.92 -27.67 -1.42
C THR A 213 -27.53 -26.42 -2.02
N ARG A 214 -27.18 -26.00 -3.24
CA ARG A 214 -27.65 -24.76 -3.90
C ARG A 214 -27.40 -23.50 -3.06
N LYS A 215 -26.14 -23.28 -2.67
CA LYS A 215 -25.68 -22.16 -1.85
C LYS A 215 -24.69 -21.23 -2.57
N GLU A 216 -24.57 -21.36 -3.88
CA GLU A 216 -23.65 -20.59 -4.72
C GLU A 216 -23.86 -19.08 -4.59
N ASP A 217 -25.12 -18.63 -4.50
CA ASP A 217 -25.46 -17.20 -4.46
C ASP A 217 -24.85 -16.48 -3.25
N ILE A 218 -24.69 -17.17 -2.13
CA ILE A 218 -24.03 -16.62 -0.93
C ILE A 218 -22.55 -16.33 -1.21
N TYR A 219 -21.89 -17.19 -1.98
CA TYR A 219 -20.48 -17.06 -2.34
C TYR A 219 -20.25 -16.13 -3.54
N LYS A 220 -21.32 -15.73 -4.23
CA LYS A 220 -21.33 -14.69 -5.27
C LYS A 220 -21.76 -13.32 -4.73
N ALA A 221 -22.08 -13.24 -3.43
CA ALA A 221 -22.56 -12.01 -2.83
C ALA A 221 -21.53 -10.89 -2.97
N VAL A 222 -22.02 -9.72 -3.41
CA VAL A 222 -21.21 -8.51 -3.55
C VAL A 222 -21.04 -7.87 -2.18
N GLY A 223 -19.81 -7.52 -1.84
CA GLY A 223 -19.49 -6.82 -0.60
C GLY A 223 -18.21 -7.31 0.02
N GLY A 224 -17.81 -6.67 1.13
CA GLY A 224 -16.73 -7.18 1.96
C GLY A 224 -17.24 -8.29 2.86
N HIS A 225 -16.98 -9.55 2.51
CA HIS A 225 -17.36 -10.72 3.30
C HIS A 225 -16.10 -11.51 3.68
N THR A 226 -16.19 -12.31 4.74
CA THR A 226 -15.14 -13.26 5.10
C THR A 226 -15.69 -14.67 4.94
N PHE A 227 -15.03 -15.46 4.10
CA PHE A 227 -15.40 -16.84 3.81
C PHE A 227 -14.39 -17.78 4.47
N LEU A 228 -14.86 -18.61 5.39
CA LEU A 228 -14.09 -19.65 6.04
C LEU A 228 -14.18 -20.90 5.19
N ILE A 229 -13.16 -21.21 4.39
CA ILE A 229 -13.23 -22.31 3.43
C ILE A 229 -12.44 -23.50 3.99
N PRO A 230 -13.10 -24.61 4.37
CA PRO A 230 -12.42 -25.81 4.84
C PRO A 230 -11.57 -26.44 3.74
N VAL A 231 -10.35 -26.83 4.09
CA VAL A 231 -9.48 -27.63 3.24
C VAL A 231 -9.80 -29.12 3.37
N GLU A 232 -9.36 -29.94 2.41
CA GLU A 232 -9.62 -31.39 2.39
C GLU A 232 -9.24 -32.11 3.70
N GLU A 233 -8.16 -31.69 4.34
CA GLU A 233 -7.71 -32.24 5.62
C GLU A 233 -8.76 -32.10 6.73
N GLY A 234 -9.58 -31.04 6.69
CA GLY A 234 -10.68 -30.82 7.63
C GLY A 234 -11.76 -31.91 7.59
N PHE A 235 -11.88 -32.63 6.47
CA PHE A 235 -12.86 -33.70 6.28
C PHE A 235 -12.41 -35.08 6.74
N LYS A 236 -11.21 -35.22 7.33
CA LYS A 236 -10.64 -36.50 7.78
C LYS A 236 -10.72 -36.69 9.30
N PRO A 237 -10.99 -37.91 9.79
CA PRO A 237 -11.42 -39.09 9.03
C PRO A 237 -12.91 -38.99 8.61
N PRO A 238 -13.33 -39.75 7.58
CA PRO A 238 -14.75 -39.91 7.22
C PRO A 238 -15.57 -40.34 8.46
N PRO A 239 -16.85 -39.90 8.62
CA PRO A 239 -17.82 -39.55 7.58
C PRO A 239 -18.16 -38.05 7.47
N ARG A 240 -17.24 -37.15 7.85
CA ARG A 240 -17.49 -35.70 7.96
C ARG A 240 -18.11 -34.98 6.73
N PRO A 241 -17.88 -35.39 5.47
CA PRO A 241 -18.49 -34.70 4.33
C PRO A 241 -20.03 -34.69 4.37
N ASP A 242 -20.67 -35.75 4.86
CA ASP A 242 -22.13 -35.86 4.90
C ASP A 242 -22.80 -34.98 5.95
N MET A 243 -22.00 -34.42 6.87
CA MET A 243 -22.46 -33.49 7.90
C MET A 243 -22.51 -32.04 7.43
N ILE A 244 -22.00 -31.71 6.23
CA ILE A 244 -22.13 -30.36 5.67
C ILE A 244 -23.52 -30.21 5.03
N ASP A 245 -24.47 -29.72 5.82
CA ASP A 245 -25.76 -29.29 5.32
C ASP A 245 -25.76 -27.79 4.93
N ARG A 246 -26.93 -27.30 4.51
CA ARG A 246 -27.13 -25.90 4.12
C ARG A 246 -26.76 -24.91 5.23
N LYS A 247 -27.03 -25.24 6.48
CA LYS A 247 -26.82 -24.34 7.63
C LYS A 247 -25.36 -24.32 8.05
N VAL A 248 -24.67 -25.45 7.96
CA VAL A 248 -23.22 -25.51 8.14
C VAL A 248 -22.52 -24.60 7.13
N ILE A 249 -22.95 -24.58 5.87
CA ILE A 249 -22.38 -23.69 4.84
C ILE A 249 -22.61 -22.22 5.20
N ASP A 250 -23.78 -21.85 5.74
CA ASP A 250 -24.05 -20.49 6.21
C ASP A 250 -23.13 -20.10 7.39
N GLY A 251 -22.76 -21.08 8.24
CA GLY A 251 -21.81 -20.89 9.33
C GLY A 251 -20.37 -20.62 8.89
N HIS A 252 -20.04 -20.82 7.61
CA HIS A 252 -18.72 -20.56 7.05
C HIS A 252 -18.62 -19.17 6.40
N VAL A 253 -19.61 -18.29 6.61
CA VAL A 253 -19.65 -16.96 6.02
C VAL A 253 -19.93 -15.92 7.10
N ILE A 254 -19.02 -14.96 7.24
CA ILE A 254 -19.20 -13.76 8.05
C ILE A 254 -19.58 -12.62 7.09
N PRO A 255 -20.83 -12.14 7.12
CA PRO A 255 -21.29 -11.13 6.17
C PRO A 255 -20.75 -9.74 6.52
N ASN A 256 -20.53 -8.90 5.48
CA ASN A 256 -20.23 -7.47 5.60
C ASN A 256 -18.98 -7.12 6.44
N ASN A 257 -18.09 -8.09 6.67
CA ASN A 257 -16.83 -7.89 7.34
C ASN A 257 -15.69 -8.52 6.53
N VAL A 258 -14.62 -7.76 6.31
CA VAL A 258 -13.34 -8.28 5.76
C VAL A 258 -12.37 -8.44 6.91
N ILE A 259 -12.03 -9.69 7.22
CA ILE A 259 -11.21 -10.02 8.38
C ILE A 259 -9.91 -10.66 7.89
N PHE A 260 -8.81 -10.11 8.37
CA PHE A 260 -7.48 -10.70 8.24
C PHE A 260 -7.09 -11.31 9.58
N THR A 261 -6.34 -12.41 9.54
CA THR A 261 -5.97 -13.18 10.73
C THR A 261 -5.20 -12.37 11.77
N ALA A 262 -4.29 -11.49 11.35
CA ALA A 262 -3.50 -10.69 12.29
C ALA A 262 -4.31 -9.60 13.02
N PRO A 263 -5.15 -8.79 12.34
CA PRO A 263 -6.01 -7.81 13.01
C PRO A 263 -7.33 -8.38 13.54
N ALA A 264 -7.59 -9.69 13.44
CA ALA A 264 -8.86 -10.29 13.83
C ALA A 264 -9.22 -9.95 15.29
N PRO A 265 -10.49 -9.58 15.58
CA PRO A 265 -10.95 -9.31 16.93
C PRO A 265 -11.24 -10.64 17.66
N LEU A 266 -10.20 -11.35 18.05
CA LEU A 266 -10.30 -12.71 18.63
C LEU A 266 -11.18 -12.80 19.89
N ASP A 267 -11.34 -11.69 20.61
CA ASP A 267 -12.15 -11.62 21.83
C ASP A 267 -13.62 -11.24 21.56
N ASP A 268 -13.96 -10.84 20.33
CA ASP A 268 -15.32 -10.43 19.95
C ASP A 268 -15.95 -11.48 19.03
N PRO A 269 -17.04 -12.16 19.46
CA PRO A 269 -17.70 -13.15 18.63
C PRO A 269 -18.23 -12.56 17.33
N LEU A 270 -17.81 -13.13 16.19
CA LEU A 270 -18.22 -12.68 14.87
C LEU A 270 -19.41 -13.49 14.37
N GLU A 271 -20.53 -12.81 14.11
CA GLU A 271 -21.77 -13.44 13.64
C GLU A 271 -21.62 -13.98 12.22
N THR A 272 -22.07 -15.21 12.01
CA THR A 272 -22.11 -15.86 10.69
C THR A 272 -23.51 -15.75 10.08
N LEU A 273 -23.67 -16.10 8.80
CA LEU A 273 -25.01 -16.23 8.19
C LEU A 273 -25.87 -17.33 8.84
N ALA A 274 -25.27 -18.24 9.60
CA ALA A 274 -26.01 -19.22 10.38
C ALA A 274 -26.58 -18.64 11.70
N PHE A 275 -26.21 -17.43 12.11
CA PHE A 275 -26.68 -16.79 13.33
C PHE A 275 -28.16 -16.36 13.19
N GLU A 276 -29.06 -17.16 13.76
CA GLU A 276 -30.51 -16.94 13.82
C GLU A 276 -31.01 -17.14 15.25
N ASP A 277 -32.27 -16.75 15.52
CA ASP A 277 -32.89 -16.82 16.85
C ASP A 277 -32.75 -18.18 17.54
N ASN A 278 -32.79 -19.26 16.76
CA ASN A 278 -32.73 -20.64 17.26
C ASN A 278 -31.32 -21.28 17.19
N LEU A 279 -30.36 -20.64 16.52
CA LEU A 279 -29.00 -21.16 16.37
C LEU A 279 -28.00 -20.01 16.25
N LYS A 280 -27.12 -19.85 17.25
CA LYS A 280 -26.08 -18.82 17.26
C LYS A 280 -24.74 -19.44 16.91
N VAL A 281 -24.27 -19.18 15.68
CA VAL A 281 -22.94 -19.61 15.23
C VAL A 281 -22.06 -18.38 15.09
N THR A 282 -21.00 -18.33 15.89
CA THR A 282 -20.00 -17.28 15.89
C THR A 282 -18.61 -17.83 15.66
N VAL A 283 -17.72 -16.99 15.17
CA VAL A 283 -16.30 -17.31 14.98
C VAL A 283 -15.49 -16.51 16.00
N THR A 284 -14.55 -17.18 16.68
CA THR A 284 -13.66 -16.64 17.73
C THR A 284 -12.23 -17.10 17.45
#